data_AF-C6SAD7-F1
#
_entry.id   AF-C6SAD7-F1
#
_cell.length_a   1.000
_cell.length_b   1.000
_cell.length_c   1.000
_cell.angle_alpha   90.00
_cell.angle_beta   90.00
_cell.angle_gamma   90.00
#
_symmetry.space_group_name_H-M   'P 1'
#
loop_
_entity.id
_entity.type
_entity.pdbx_description
1 polymer ?
#
loop_
_entity_poly.entity_id
_entity_poly.type
_entity_poly.pdbx_seq_one_letter_code
_entity_poly.pdbx_strand_id
1 'polypeptide(L)' 'MRRALIAKIKIAQKELGLDDGTYRAVLERVTGKRSCADMDVSELESVVADMRSHGFKPKGKR' A
#
# COMPACT_ATOMS: atom_id res chain seq x y z
N MET A 1 -6.52 -4.85 -12.72
CA MET A 1 -6.27 -3.64 -11.89
C MET A 1 -5.85 -3.98 -10.46
N ARG A 2 -6.64 -4.74 -9.69
CA ARG A 2 -6.36 -5.06 -8.29
C ARG A 2 -4.96 -5.63 -8.00
N ARG A 3 -4.52 -6.67 -8.74
CA ARG A 3 -3.19 -7.30 -8.56
C ARG A 3 -2.03 -6.30 -8.74
N ALA A 4 -2.17 -5.33 -9.64
CA ALA A 4 -1.13 -4.32 -9.88
C ALA A 4 -1.03 -3.31 -8.72
N LEU A 5 -2.15 -2.97 -8.08
CA LEU A 5 -2.15 -2.13 -6.88
C LEU A 5 -1.52 -2.87 -5.70
N ILE A 6 -1.88 -4.14 -5.48
CA ILE A 6 -1.26 -4.97 -4.44
C ILE A 6 0.26 -5.07 -4.66
N ALA A 7 0.71 -5.25 -5.90
CA ALA A 7 2.13 -5.25 -6.22
C ALA A 7 2.80 -3.91 -5.88
N LYS A 8 2.18 -2.77 -6.21
CA LYS A 8 2.69 -1.44 -5.82
C LYS A 8 2.78 -1.27 -4.31
N ILE A 9 1.77 -1.69 -3.57
CA ILE A 9 1.74 -1.64 -2.10
C ILE A 9 2.88 -2.49 -1.52
N LYS A 10 3.12 -3.68 -2.07
CA LYS A 10 4.24 -4.54 -1.63
C LYS A 10 5.62 -3.98 -2.00
N ILE A 11 5.73 -3.28 -3.12
CA ILE A 11 6.97 -2.55 -3.47
C ILE A 11 7.16 -1.39 -2.50
N ALA A 12 6.12 -0.60 -2.24
CA ALA A 12 6.15 0.50 -1.29
C ALA A 12 6.52 0.04 0.12
N GLN A 13 5.97 -1.08 0.59
CA GLN A 13 6.35 -1.73 1.84
C GLN A 13 7.87 -1.93 1.92
N LYS A 14 8.48 -2.47 0.86
CA LYS A 14 9.93 -2.71 0.79
C LYS A 14 10.74 -1.42 0.69
N GLU A 15 10.33 -0.48 -0.15
CA GLU A 15 11.04 0.79 -0.35
C GLU A 15 11.02 1.68 0.90
N LEU A 16 9.91 1.65 1.65
CA LEU A 16 9.77 2.36 2.92
C LEU A 16 10.36 1.59 4.11
N GLY A 17 10.86 0.36 3.90
CA GLY A 17 11.44 -0.47 4.96
C GLY A 17 10.43 -0.88 6.05
N LEU A 18 9.14 -1.00 5.69
CA LEU A 18 8.10 -1.38 6.65
C LEU A 18 8.15 -2.88 6.93
N ASP A 19 8.32 -3.23 8.21
CA ASP A 19 8.09 -4.60 8.67
C ASP A 19 6.62 -5.00 8.51
N ASP A 20 6.33 -6.29 8.63
CA ASP A 20 4.98 -6.82 8.44
C ASP A 20 3.96 -6.32 9.49
N GLY A 21 4.40 -5.97 10.70
CA GLY A 21 3.56 -5.37 11.73
C GLY A 21 3.18 -3.95 11.36
N THR A 22 4.18 -3.11 11.05
CA THR A 22 3.97 -1.72 10.62
C THR A 22 3.15 -1.66 9.34
N TYR A 23 3.42 -2.55 8.38
CA TYR A 23 2.64 -2.68 7.16
C TYR A 23 1.17 -2.96 7.44
N ARG A 24 0.86 -3.94 8.30
CA ARG A 24 -0.53 -4.26 8.67
C ARG A 24 -1.20 -3.10 9.41
N ALA A 25 -0.46 -2.37 10.24
CA ALA A 25 -0.98 -1.18 10.92
C ALA A 25 -1.33 -0.05 9.94
N VAL A 26 -0.53 0.15 8.88
CA VAL A 26 -0.84 1.11 7.81
C VAL A 26 -2.13 0.69 7.08
N LEU A 27 -2.25 -0.58 6.72
CA LEU A 27 -3.46 -1.11 6.08
C LEU A 27 -4.70 -0.88 6.95
N GLU A 28 -4.61 -1.23 8.23
CA GLU A 28 -5.71 -1.09 9.19
C GLU A 28 -6.07 0.38 9.45
N ARG A 29 -5.08 1.27 9.54
CA ARG A 29 -5.32 2.71 9.71
C ARG A 29 -6.06 3.32 8.52
N VAL A 30 -5.70 2.92 7.30
CA VAL A 30 -6.23 3.53 6.07
C VAL A 30 -7.58 2.93 5.67
N THR A 31 -7.78 1.62 5.88
CA THR A 31 -8.95 0.89 5.36
C THR A 31 -9.74 0.14 6.43
N GLY A 32 -9.26 0.08 7.68
CA GLY A 32 -9.82 -0.77 8.73
C GLY A 32 -9.52 -2.26 8.56
N LYS A 33 -8.79 -2.65 7.51
CA LYS A 33 -8.53 -4.05 7.16
C LYS A 33 -7.04 -4.37 7.22
N ARG A 34 -6.70 -5.58 7.65
CA ARG A 34 -5.30 -6.03 7.81
C ARG A 34 -4.73 -6.77 6.61
N SER A 35 -5.54 -6.96 5.56
CA SER A 35 -5.18 -7.73 4.37
C SER A 35 -5.63 -7.05 3.09
N CYS A 36 -4.71 -6.95 2.13
CA CYS A 36 -5.07 -6.51 0.78
C CYS A 36 -6.01 -7.48 0.06
N ALA A 37 -6.20 -8.70 0.56
CA ALA A 37 -7.13 -9.68 0.00
C ALA A 37 -8.60 -9.37 0.33
N ASP A 38 -8.86 -8.57 1.37
CA ASP A 38 -10.20 -8.15 1.77
C ASP A 38 -10.55 -6.73 1.28
N MET A 39 -9.60 -6.08 0.59
CA MET A 39 -9.75 -4.71 0.13
C MET A 39 -10.33 -4.61 -1.29
N ASP A 40 -11.18 -3.62 -1.51
CA ASP A 40 -11.61 -3.24 -2.85
C ASP A 40 -10.54 -2.40 -3.58
N VAL A 41 -10.83 -2.04 -4.83
CA VAL A 41 -9.88 -1.25 -5.65
C VAL A 41 -9.66 0.15 -5.08
N SER A 42 -10.70 0.79 -4.54
CA SER A 42 -10.63 2.14 -4.00
C SER A 42 -9.81 2.19 -2.71
N GLU A 43 -9.99 1.22 -1.81
CA GLU A 43 -9.21 1.05 -0.59
C GLU A 43 -7.73 0.82 -0.90
N LEU A 44 -7.42 -0.01 -1.91
CA LEU A 44 -6.04 -0.22 -2.34
C LEU A 44 -5.41 1.06 -2.92
N GLU A 45 -6.18 1.88 -3.64
CA GLU A 45 -5.71 3.17 -4.12
C GLU A 45 -5.45 4.15 -2.97
N SER A 46 -6.31 4.18 -1.97
CA SER A 46 -6.10 4.98 -0.74
C SER A 46 -4.82 4.56 -0.01
N VAL A 47 -4.54 3.26 0.11
CA VAL A 47 -3.28 2.78 0.71
C VAL A 47 -2.08 3.22 -0.12
N VAL A 48 -2.14 3.12 -1.45
CA VAL A 48 -1.05 3.59 -2.32
C VAL A 48 -0.84 5.11 -2.16
N ALA A 49 -1.91 5.88 -2.02
CA ALA A 49 -1.84 7.32 -1.81
C ALA A 49 -1.23 7.68 -0.44
N ASP A 50 -1.65 7.00 0.63
CA ASP A 50 -1.06 7.15 1.97
C ASP A 50 0.44 6.82 1.94
N MET A 51 0.82 5.68 1.37
CA MET A 51 2.24 5.31 1.23
C MET A 51 3.05 6.35 0.44
N ARG A 52 2.46 6.97 -0.61
CA ARG A 52 3.11 8.07 -1.34
C ARG A 52 3.36 9.29 -0.46
N SER A 53 2.42 9.62 0.42
CA SER A 53 2.59 10.72 1.38
C SER A 53 3.71 10.44 2.38
N HIS A 54 3.92 9.17 2.75
CA HIS A 54 5.02 8.71 3.60
C HIS A 54 6.36 8.56 2.85
N GLY A 55 6.46 9.04 1.61
CA GLY A 55 7.72 9.09 0.87
C GLY A 55 7.88 8.00 -0.19
N PHE A 56 6.88 7.15 -0.43
CA PHE A 56 6.92 6.21 -1.54
C PHE A 56 6.86 6.96 -2.86
N LYS A 57 7.95 6.93 -3.62
CA LYS A 57 8.02 7.51 -4.96
C LYS A 57 7.90 6.37 -5.97
N PRO A 58 6.68 6.02 -6.44
CA PRO A 58 6.56 5.03 -7.49
C PRO A 58 7.43 5.50 -8.64
N LYS A 59 8.41 4.69 -9.05
CA LYS A 59 9.24 4.98 -10.22
C LYS A 59 8.31 5.17 -11.41
N GLY A 60 8.01 6.43 -11.72
CA GLY A 60 7.25 6.78 -12.90
C GLY A 60 8.06 6.30 -14.09
N LYS A 61 7.43 5.53 -14.99
CA LYS A 61 7.95 5.42 -16.35
C LYS A 61 7.92 6.84 -16.92
N ARG A 62 9.10 7.47 -16.99
CA ARG A 62 9.39 8.43 -18.05
C ARG A 62 9.44 7.68 -19.38
#